data_AF-A0AAW2GNM8-F1
#
_entry.id   AF-A0AAW2GNM8-F1
#
_cell.length_a   1.000
_cell.length_b   1.000
_cell.length_c   1.000
_cell.angle_alpha   90.00
_cell.angle_beta   90.00
_cell.angle_gamma   90.00
#
_symmetry.space_group_name_H-M   'P 1'
#
loop_
_entity.id
_entity.type
_entity.pdbx_description
1 polymer ?
#
loop_
_entity_poly.entity_id
_entity_poly.type
_entity_poly.pdbx_seq_one_letter_code
_entity_poly.pdbx_strand_id
1 'polypeptide(L)' 'MSAPIEKPQLRNLLRTQVKKNMVGMILISVGIAYAFKVFVADKRKQRYVEFYRTYDAEKQLKIMNEAGLMQSFVPPQK' A
#
# COMPACT_ATOMS: atom_id res chain seq x y z
N MET A 1 25.40 -26.09 45.01
CA MET A 1 26.61 -26.02 44.15
C MET A 1 26.13 -25.69 42.74
N SER A 2 26.64 -24.61 42.14
CA SER A 2 26.21 -24.18 40.80
C SER A 2 26.67 -25.19 39.75
N ALA A 3 25.79 -25.48 38.77
CA ALA A 3 26.12 -26.35 37.64
C ALA A 3 27.26 -25.74 36.79
N PRO A 4 28.14 -26.57 36.19
CA PRO A 4 29.20 -26.10 35.31
C PRO A 4 28.61 -25.53 34.01
N ILE A 5 29.17 -24.41 33.54
CA ILE A 5 28.73 -23.72 32.33
C ILE A 5 29.24 -24.48 31.10
N GLU A 6 28.33 -24.77 30.15
CA GLU A 6 28.68 -25.40 28.88
C GLU A 6 29.48 -24.46 27.97
N LYS A 7 30.36 -25.03 27.14
CA LYS A 7 31.28 -24.23 26.32
C LYS A 7 30.51 -23.48 25.20
N PRO A 8 30.58 -22.13 25.16
CA PRO A 8 29.87 -21.37 24.14
C PRO A 8 30.58 -21.45 22.78
N GLN A 9 29.88 -21.01 21.73
CA GLN A 9 30.48 -20.87 20.40
C GLN A 9 31.52 -19.73 20.40
N LEU A 10 32.79 -20.03 20.08
CA LEU A 10 33.89 -19.06 20.08
C LEU A 10 34.41 -18.69 18.68
N ARG A 11 33.89 -19.33 17.61
CA ARG A 11 34.32 -19.10 16.22
C ARG A 11 33.11 -18.92 15.30
N ASN A 12 33.31 -18.23 14.18
CA ASN A 12 32.27 -17.98 13.17
C ASN A 12 31.03 -17.20 13.67
N LEU A 13 31.21 -16.40 14.72
CA LEU A 13 30.16 -15.56 15.32
C LEU A 13 29.54 -14.63 14.27
N LEU A 14 30.39 -13.92 13.51
CA LEU A 14 29.96 -13.02 12.44
C LEU A 14 29.13 -13.73 11.37
N ARG A 15 29.60 -14.88 10.87
CA ARG A 15 28.88 -15.66 9.85
C ARG A 15 27.51 -16.11 10.34
N THR A 16 27.42 -16.49 11.61
CA THR A 16 26.16 -16.91 12.23
C THR A 16 25.19 -15.74 12.35
N GLN A 17 25.67 -14.56 12.75
CA GLN A 17 24.88 -13.34 12.85
C GLN A 17 24.39 -12.87 11.48
N VAL A 18 25.26 -12.80 10.47
CA VAL A 18 24.90 -12.38 9.11
C VAL A 18 23.82 -13.28 8.52
N LYS A 19 23.93 -14.62 8.69
CA LYS A 19 22.89 -15.55 8.23
C LYS A 19 21.54 -15.28 8.88
N LYS A 20 21.52 -15.09 10.20
CA LYS A 20 20.27 -14.79 10.95
C LYS A 20 19.65 -13.48 10.47
N ASN A 21 20.47 -12.43 10.34
CA ASN A 21 20.01 -11.13 9.88
C ASN A 21 19.49 -11.18 8.44
N MET A 22 20.16 -11.90 7.54
CA MET A 22 19.75 -12.04 6.16
C MET A 22 18.37 -12.70 6.03
N VAL A 23 18.11 -13.76 6.80
CA VAL A 23 16.77 -14.38 6.85
C VAL A 23 15.73 -13.39 7.38
N GLY A 24 16.05 -12.68 8.48
CA GLY A 24 15.15 -11.66 9.04
C GLY A 24 14.83 -10.53 8.05
N MET A 25 15.84 -10.02 7.33
CA MET A 25 15.66 -8.97 6.32
C MET A 25 14.74 -9.40 5.18
N ILE A 26 14.86 -10.64 4.71
CA ILE A 26 14.00 -11.16 3.64
C ILE A 26 12.55 -11.22 4.12
N LEU A 27 12.31 -11.75 5.32
CA LEU A 27 10.96 -11.85 5.88
C LEU A 27 10.32 -10.48 6.08
N ILE A 28 11.08 -9.53 6.64
CA ILE A 28 10.60 -8.16 6.87
C ILE A 28 10.32 -7.45 5.54
N SER A 29 11.22 -7.53 4.56
CA SER A 29 11.03 -6.85 3.28
C SER A 29 9.82 -7.38 2.51
N VAL A 30 9.64 -8.71 2.47
CA VAL A 30 8.46 -9.34 1.86
C VAL A 30 7.19 -8.96 2.62
N GLY A 31 7.23 -8.96 3.96
CA GLY A 31 6.10 -8.58 4.80
C GLY A 31 5.64 -7.14 4.54
N ILE A 32 6.58 -6.19 4.47
CA ILE A 32 6.28 -4.78 4.18
C ILE A 32 5.75 -4.63 2.75
N ALA A 33 6.36 -5.28 1.76
CA ALA A 33 5.90 -5.22 0.38
C ALA A 33 4.47 -5.74 0.24
N TYR A 34 4.15 -6.85 0.89
CA TYR A 34 2.81 -7.41 0.90
C TYR A 34 1.80 -6.49 1.60
N ALA A 35 2.16 -5.96 2.77
CA ALA A 35 1.31 -5.00 3.49
C ALA A 35 1.00 -3.77 2.63
N PHE A 36 2.01 -3.19 1.96
CA PHE A 36 1.81 -2.03 1.10
C PHE A 36 0.90 -2.36 -0.09
N LYS A 37 1.07 -3.52 -0.71
CA LYS A 37 0.20 -3.99 -1.80
C LYS A 37 -1.26 -4.04 -1.34
N VAL A 38 -1.55 -4.74 -0.25
CA VAL A 38 -2.93 -4.97 0.21
C VAL A 38 -3.56 -3.67 0.72
N PHE A 39 -2.89 -2.97 1.62
CA PHE A 39 -3.49 -1.82 2.29
C PHE A 39 -3.52 -0.56 1.45
N VAL A 40 -2.60 -0.42 0.48
CA VAL A 40 -2.45 0.83 -0.27
C VAL A 40 -2.73 0.64 -1.76
N ALA A 41 -2.14 -0.35 -2.42
CA ALA A 41 -2.32 -0.53 -3.86
C ALA A 41 -3.72 -1.08 -4.18
N ASP A 42 -4.12 -2.16 -3.53
CA ASP A 42 -5.38 -2.84 -3.83
C ASP A 42 -6.58 -2.01 -3.37
N LYS A 43 -6.51 -1.36 -2.19
CA LYS A 43 -7.54 -0.39 -1.77
C LYS A 43 -7.71 0.77 -2.75
N ARG A 44 -6.62 1.30 -3.32
CA ARG A 44 -6.72 2.37 -4.33
C ARG A 44 -7.41 1.85 -5.58
N LYS A 45 -6.99 0.69 -6.10
CA LYS A 45 -7.62 0.06 -7.28
C LYS A 45 -9.11 -0.18 -7.06
N GLN A 46 -9.49 -0.73 -5.91
CA GLN A 46 -10.89 -0.96 -5.55
C GLN A 46 -11.69 0.33 -5.55
N ARG A 47 -11.19 1.41 -4.95
CA ARG A 47 -11.87 2.72 -4.96
C ARG A 47 -12.14 3.24 -6.36
N TYR A 48 -11.19 3.11 -7.28
CA TYR A 48 -11.40 3.50 -8.68
C TYR A 48 -12.47 2.64 -9.34
N VAL A 49 -12.43 1.31 -9.14
CA VAL A 49 -13.43 0.39 -9.67
C VAL A 49 -14.82 0.70 -9.12
N GLU A 50 -14.94 0.94 -7.81
CA GLU A 50 -16.19 1.32 -7.15
C GLU A 50 -16.75 2.62 -7.70
N PHE A 51 -15.90 3.64 -7.89
CA PHE A 51 -16.30 4.91 -8.47
C PHE A 51 -16.90 4.72 -9.87
N TYR A 52 -16.17 4.03 -10.77
CA TYR A 52 -16.62 3.83 -12.14
C TYR A 52 -17.79 2.85 -12.28
N ARG A 53 -18.06 2.00 -11.27
CA ARG A 53 -19.17 1.04 -11.31
C ARG A 53 -20.53 1.71 -11.43
N THR A 54 -20.70 2.89 -10.85
CA THR A 54 -21.96 3.64 -10.84
C THR A 54 -21.80 5.04 -11.44
N TYR A 55 -20.69 5.30 -12.12
CA TYR A 55 -20.40 6.62 -12.68
C TYR A 55 -21.18 6.84 -13.98
N ASP A 56 -21.98 7.89 -13.99
CA ASP A 56 -22.67 8.39 -15.18
C ASP A 56 -22.06 9.74 -15.57
N ALA A 57 -21.40 9.77 -16.73
CA ALA A 57 -20.68 10.94 -17.21
C ALA A 57 -21.63 12.10 -17.57
N GLU A 58 -22.79 11.81 -18.15
CA GLU A 58 -23.73 12.84 -18.59
C GLU A 58 -24.37 13.54 -17.39
N LYS A 59 -24.72 12.76 -16.36
CA LYS A 59 -25.25 13.30 -15.11
C LYS A 59 -24.25 14.21 -14.41
N GLN A 60 -22.98 13.81 -14.35
CA GLN A 60 -21.94 14.61 -13.71
C GLN A 60 -21.60 15.87 -14.51
N LEU A 61 -21.59 15.77 -15.84
CA LEU A 61 -21.43 16.92 -16.73
C LEU A 61 -22.58 17.91 -16.56
N LYS A 62 -23.82 17.43 -16.46
CA LYS A 62 -24.99 18.28 -16.21
C LYS A 62 -24.86 19.06 -14.90
N ILE A 63 -24.42 18.40 -13.82
CA ILE A 63 -24.15 19.06 -12.53
C ILE A 63 -23.07 20.15 -12.69
N MET A 64 -22.00 19.88 -13.43
CA MET A 64 -20.93 20.85 -13.68
C MET A 64 -21.38 22.04 -14.53
N ASN A 65 -22.22 21.79 -15.53
CA ASN A 65 -22.82 22.79 -16.40
C ASN A 65 -23.77 23.70 -15.63
N GLU A 66 -24.66 23.13 -14.80
CA GLU A 66 -25.57 23.88 -13.94
C GLU A 66 -24.83 24.70 -12.88
N ALA A 67 -23.69 24.19 -12.39
CA ALA A 67 -22.80 24.93 -11.50
C ALA A 67 -21.98 26.04 -12.19
N GLY A 68 -22.10 26.19 -13.52
CA GLY A 68 -21.39 27.20 -14.30
C GLY A 68 -19.88 26.97 -14.40
N LEU A 69 -19.41 25.74 -14.15
CA LEU A 69 -17.97 25.40 -14.17
C LEU A 69 -17.42 25.24 -15.60
N MET A 70 -18.29 24.92 -16.56
CA MET A 70 -17.90 24.64 -17.94
C MET A 70 -17.98 25.91 -18.79
N GLN A 71 -16.84 26.38 -19.29
CA GLN A 71 -16.76 27.55 -20.17
C GLN A 71 -17.44 27.31 -21.54
N SER A 72 -17.49 26.05 -21.99
CA SER A 72 -18.11 25.66 -23.26
C SER A 72 -19.64 25.59 -23.17
N PHE A 73 -20.22 25.61 -21.96
CA PHE A 73 -21.65 25.55 -21.76
C PHE A 73 -22.15 26.92 -21.30
N VAL A 74 -22.96 27.57 -22.14
CA VAL A 74 -23.67 28.80 -21.77
C VAL A 74 -25.00 28.37 -21.17
N PRO A 75 -25.28 28.67 -19.89
CA PRO A 75 -26.57 28.36 -19.29
C PRO A 75 -27.69 29.05 -20.08
N PRO A 76 -28.85 28.38 -20.29
CA PRO A 76 -29.97 29.03 -20.96
C PRO A 76 -30.38 30.28 -20.17
N GLN A 77 -30.35 31.44 -20.83
CA GLN A 77 -30.85 32.70 -20.29
C GLN A 77 -32.33 32.51 -19.95
N LYS A 78 -32.72 32.77 -18.69
CA LYS A 78 -34.12 32.74 -18.25
C LYS A 78 -34.93 33.88 -18.85
#